data_AF-A0A9E0LQ29-F1
#
_entry.id   AF-A0A9E0LQ29-F1
#
_cell.length_a   1.000
_cell.length_b   1.000
_cell.length_c   1.000
_cell.angle_alpha   90.00
_cell.angle_beta   90.00
_cell.angle_gamma   90.00
#
_symmetry.space_group_name_H-M   'P 1'
#
loop_
_entity.id
_entity.type
_entity.pdbx_description
1 polymer ?
#
loop_
_entity_poly.entity_id
_entity_poly.type
_entity_poly.pdbx_seq_one_letter_code
_entity_poly.pdbx_strand_id
1 'polypeptide(L)'
;MNCKTVHSLVACLCLLSLAAGATVNEQAAAKKASKSKTAKPKTPPKSFQLGWQEFQNKRFGPAAEQFELADRNGFCNDMTHYYLGLCYHNLNQTQRAIDHYSWVASYSKNPILRYQAQSGYAQVAKYAGSRTYAGNGNVFTGFSYRGGGGGSSMSSGGG
;
A
#
# COMPACT_ATOMS: atom_id res chain seq x y z
N MET A 1 -42.87 14.27 57.80
CA MET A 1 -41.60 14.08 57.07
C MET A 1 -41.77 14.71 55.68
N ASN A 2 -41.41 15.99 55.48
CA ASN A 2 -40.11 16.50 54.95
C ASN A 2 -39.78 15.93 53.55
N CYS A 3 -39.50 16.67 52.48
CA CYS A 3 -38.90 17.99 52.34
C CYS A 3 -39.12 18.55 50.90
N LYS A 4 -39.17 19.88 50.77
CA LYS A 4 -38.90 20.60 49.53
C LYS A 4 -37.38 20.74 49.36
N THR A 5 -36.80 20.05 48.39
CA THR A 5 -35.41 20.23 47.87
C THR A 5 -35.39 19.42 46.57
N VAL A 6 -35.34 19.97 45.35
CA VAL A 6 -34.12 20.45 44.70
C VAL A 6 -34.50 21.15 43.39
N HIS A 7 -34.39 22.47 43.37
CA HIS A 7 -34.45 23.31 42.16
C HIS A 7 -33.07 23.93 41.86
N SER A 8 -31.96 23.29 42.27
CA SER A 8 -30.61 23.87 42.11
C SER A 8 -29.53 22.83 41.87
N LEU A 9 -29.63 22.12 40.75
CA LEU A 9 -28.47 21.80 39.91
C LEU A 9 -28.99 21.89 38.47
N VAL A 10 -29.06 23.08 37.89
CA VAL A 10 -27.87 23.72 37.29
C VAL A 10 -27.13 22.64 36.49
N ALA A 11 -27.58 22.51 35.25
CA ALA A 11 -26.80 23.08 34.17
C ALA A 11 -25.57 22.23 33.88
N CYS A 12 -25.74 21.33 32.92
CA CYS A 12 -24.95 21.49 31.73
C CYS A 12 -25.91 21.18 30.58
N LEU A 13 -26.43 22.20 29.92
CA LEU A 13 -25.73 22.71 28.74
C LEU A 13 -25.22 21.53 27.91
N CYS A 14 -26.08 21.05 27.03
CA CYS A 14 -25.92 21.25 25.60
C CYS A 14 -26.96 20.33 24.98
N LEU A 15 -28.08 20.86 24.49
CA LEU A 15 -28.12 21.46 23.16
C LEU A 15 -27.30 20.66 22.15
N LEU A 16 -27.91 20.52 21.00
CA LEU A 16 -27.33 20.05 19.76
C LEU A 16 -27.37 18.53 19.60
N SER A 17 -28.44 18.15 18.92
CA SER A 17 -28.28 17.40 17.69
C SER A 17 -27.85 15.96 17.92
N LEU A 18 -28.87 15.09 17.98
CA LEU A 18 -28.77 13.79 17.33
C LEU A 18 -28.59 14.06 15.82
N ALA A 19 -27.40 14.53 15.45
CA ALA A 19 -26.91 14.61 14.12
C ALA A 19 -26.78 13.16 13.66
N ALA A 20 -27.70 12.75 12.81
CA ALA A 20 -27.54 11.60 11.95
C ALA A 20 -26.19 11.78 11.21
N GLY A 21 -25.16 11.16 11.78
CA GLY A 21 -23.89 10.94 11.12
C GLY A 21 -24.11 9.93 9.99
N ALA A 22 -24.52 10.42 8.84
CA ALA A 22 -24.29 9.77 7.56
C ALA A 22 -23.27 10.61 6.79
N THR A 23 -22.06 10.70 7.33
CA THR A 23 -20.88 11.01 6.53
C THR A 23 -20.63 9.83 5.59
N VAL A 24 -21.09 9.95 4.35
CA VAL A 24 -20.56 9.14 3.23
C VAL A 24 -20.01 10.07 2.16
N ASN A 25 -18.92 10.75 2.51
CA ASN A 25 -17.97 11.24 1.53
C ASN A 25 -16.60 10.67 1.87
N GLU A 26 -16.26 9.55 1.23
CA GLU A 26 -14.92 9.20 0.75
C GLU A 26 -15.07 7.88 -0.02
N GLN A 27 -15.19 7.98 -1.35
CA GLN A 27 -14.08 7.87 -2.29
C GLN A 27 -13.30 6.55 -2.17
N ALA A 28 -13.09 5.95 -3.35
CA ALA A 28 -12.12 4.89 -3.62
C ALA A 28 -12.49 3.46 -3.17
N ALA A 29 -13.69 3.00 -3.51
CA ALA A 29 -13.80 1.62 -3.98
C ALA A 29 -13.25 1.56 -5.41
N ALA A 30 -11.91 1.49 -5.50
CA ALA A 30 -11.21 1.13 -6.71
C ALA A 30 -11.86 -0.14 -7.28
N LYS A 31 -12.67 0.02 -8.33
CA LYS A 31 -13.14 -1.08 -9.16
C LYS A 31 -11.88 -1.80 -9.62
N LYS A 32 -11.60 -2.94 -8.98
CA LYS A 32 -10.66 -3.95 -9.46
C LYS A 32 -10.94 -4.12 -10.95
N ALA A 33 -10.06 -3.54 -11.77
CA ALA A 33 -10.10 -3.69 -13.20
C ALA A 33 -10.08 -5.20 -13.48
N SER A 34 -11.16 -5.63 -14.09
CA SER A 34 -11.37 -7.00 -14.56
C SER A 34 -10.13 -7.46 -15.31
N LYS A 35 -9.47 -8.49 -14.76
CA LYS A 35 -8.40 -9.24 -15.44
C LYS A 35 -9.00 -9.90 -16.69
N SER A 36 -9.02 -9.17 -17.80
CA SER A 36 -9.26 -9.76 -19.11
C SER A 36 -7.98 -10.46 -19.53
N LYS A 37 -7.98 -11.79 -19.42
CA LYS A 37 -6.97 -12.66 -20.00
C LYS A 37 -7.10 -12.58 -21.52
N THR A 38 -6.47 -11.59 -22.14
CA THR A 38 -6.36 -11.51 -23.60
C THR A 38 -4.89 -11.61 -23.99
N ALA A 39 -4.62 -12.38 -25.04
CA ALA A 39 -3.30 -12.75 -25.51
C ALA A 39 -2.29 -11.60 -25.46
N LYS A 40 -1.16 -11.84 -24.78
CA LYS A 40 -0.06 -10.88 -24.62
C LYS A 40 0.28 -10.27 -25.99
N PRO A 41 0.11 -8.96 -26.21
CA PRO A 41 0.61 -8.30 -27.39
C PRO A 41 2.12 -8.57 -27.46
N LYS A 42 2.56 -9.26 -28.51
CA LYS A 42 3.99 -9.58 -28.70
C LYS A 42 4.82 -8.31 -28.96
N THR A 43 4.14 -7.24 -29.38
CA THR A 43 4.71 -5.91 -29.64
C THR A 43 4.42 -4.98 -28.46
N PRO A 44 5.43 -4.30 -27.90
CA PRO A 44 5.21 -3.33 -26.83
C PRO A 44 4.31 -2.19 -27.34
N PRO A 45 3.27 -1.80 -26.59
CA PRO A 45 2.43 -0.68 -26.96
C PRO A 45 3.24 0.62 -26.92
N LYS A 46 2.79 1.61 -27.68
CA LYS A 46 3.42 2.94 -27.70
C LYS A 46 3.55 3.56 -26.30
N SER A 47 2.57 3.34 -25.42
CA SER A 47 2.63 3.79 -24.03
C SER A 47 3.81 3.18 -23.26
N PHE A 48 4.15 1.91 -23.47
CA PHE A 48 5.32 1.29 -22.84
C PHE A 48 6.63 1.92 -23.34
N GLN A 49 6.73 2.20 -24.65
CA GLN A 49 7.91 2.86 -25.22
C GLN A 49 8.08 4.29 -24.69
N LEU A 50 6.99 5.05 -24.58
CA LEU A 50 7.00 6.38 -23.98
C LEU A 50 7.37 6.34 -22.51
N GLY A 51 6.81 5.39 -21.75
CA GLY A 51 7.18 5.19 -20.33
C GLY A 51 8.66 4.88 -20.16
N TRP A 52 9.23 4.06 -21.05
CA TRP A 52 10.66 3.79 -21.07
C TRP A 52 11.50 5.04 -21.38
N GLN A 53 11.11 5.86 -22.35
CA GLN A 53 11.80 7.11 -22.65
C GLN A 53 11.77 8.08 -21.46
N GLU A 54 10.60 8.25 -20.84
CA GLU A 54 10.47 9.09 -19.65
C GLU A 54 11.28 8.55 -18.46
N PHE A 55 11.35 7.23 -18.31
CA PHE A 55 12.19 6.58 -17.31
C PHE A 55 13.68 6.87 -17.51
N GLN A 56 14.17 6.79 -18.76
CA GLN A 56 15.55 7.15 -19.10
C GLN A 56 15.84 8.63 -18.83
N ASN A 57 14.86 9.49 -19.04
CA ASN A 57 14.92 10.91 -18.70
C ASN A 57 14.81 11.20 -17.18
N LYS A 58 14.79 10.16 -16.32
CA LYS A 58 14.58 10.24 -14.87
C LYS A 58 13.25 10.90 -14.47
N ARG A 59 12.28 10.96 -15.38
CA ARG A 59 10.94 11.51 -15.15
C ARG A 59 10.01 10.39 -14.69
N PHE A 60 10.20 9.96 -13.45
CA PHE A 60 9.53 8.78 -12.90
C PHE A 60 8.00 8.91 -12.75
N GLY A 61 7.49 10.13 -12.53
CA GLY A 61 6.05 10.39 -12.47
C GLY A 61 5.35 10.11 -13.80
N PRO A 62 5.71 10.84 -14.88
CA PRO A 62 5.19 10.58 -16.22
C PRO A 62 5.46 9.14 -16.70
N ALA A 63 6.63 8.58 -16.38
CA ALA A 63 6.96 7.20 -16.73
C ALA A 63 5.95 6.21 -16.10
N ALA A 64 5.64 6.37 -14.81
CA ALA A 64 4.66 5.52 -14.13
C ALA A 64 3.28 5.59 -14.78
N GLU A 65 2.79 6.79 -15.13
CA GLU A 65 1.50 6.97 -15.80
C GLU A 65 1.45 6.24 -17.15
N GLN A 66 2.52 6.32 -17.94
CA GLN A 66 2.61 5.64 -19.23
C GLN A 66 2.66 4.11 -19.09
N PHE A 67 3.35 3.60 -18.05
CA PHE A 67 3.36 2.17 -17.75
C PHE A 67 2.01 1.67 -17.22
N GLU A 68 1.32 2.45 -16.38
CA GLU A 68 -0.05 2.14 -15.94
C GLU A 68 -1.01 2.11 -17.13
N LEU A 69 -0.87 3.04 -18.07
CA LEU A 69 -1.65 3.05 -19.29
C LEU A 69 -1.39 1.79 -20.12
N ALA A 70 -0.14 1.35 -20.22
CA ALA A 70 0.21 0.09 -20.88
C ALA A 70 -0.46 -1.12 -20.20
N ASP A 71 -0.43 -1.18 -18.86
CA ASP A 71 -1.09 -2.24 -18.07
C ASP A 71 -2.60 -2.28 -18.32
N ARG A 72 -3.28 -1.11 -18.28
CA ARG A 72 -4.71 -0.97 -18.56
C ARG A 72 -5.10 -1.39 -19.98
N ASN A 73 -4.22 -1.17 -20.95
CA ASN A 73 -4.40 -1.58 -22.35
C ASN A 73 -4.12 -3.07 -22.58
N GLY A 74 -3.90 -3.86 -21.52
CA GLY A 74 -3.68 -5.31 -21.60
C GLY A 74 -2.23 -5.72 -21.78
N PHE A 75 -1.28 -4.77 -21.76
CA PHE A 75 0.15 -5.07 -21.71
C PHE A 75 0.63 -5.32 -20.28
N CYS A 76 -0.12 -6.15 -19.57
CA CYS A 76 0.18 -6.62 -18.22
C CYS A 76 1.26 -7.70 -18.28
N ASN A 77 2.52 -7.27 -18.36
CA ASN A 77 3.68 -8.16 -18.31
C ASN A 77 4.54 -7.89 -17.07
N ASP A 78 5.40 -8.84 -16.77
CA ASP A 78 6.33 -8.81 -15.66
C ASP A 78 7.33 -7.65 -15.76
N MET A 79 7.74 -7.26 -16.98
CA MET A 79 8.57 -6.07 -17.20
C MET A 79 7.86 -4.76 -16.84
N THR A 80 6.58 -4.60 -17.19
CA THR A 80 5.79 -3.40 -16.89
C THR A 80 5.63 -3.23 -15.39
N HIS A 81 5.30 -4.31 -14.68
CA HIS A 81 5.25 -4.27 -13.21
C HIS A 81 6.63 -4.01 -12.59
N TYR A 82 7.71 -4.55 -13.14
CA TYR A 82 9.05 -4.26 -12.65
C TYR A 82 9.42 -2.78 -12.80
N TYR A 83 9.14 -2.17 -13.94
CA TYR A 83 9.37 -0.75 -14.16
C TYR A 83 8.46 0.16 -13.34
N LEU A 84 7.19 -0.22 -13.13
CA LEU A 84 6.32 0.47 -12.18
C LEU A 84 6.92 0.46 -10.77
N GLY A 85 7.42 -0.70 -10.33
CA GLY A 85 8.14 -0.84 -9.05
C GLY A 85 9.33 0.12 -8.95
N LEU A 86 10.16 0.19 -10.00
CA LEU A 86 11.29 1.13 -10.07
C LEU A 86 10.86 2.60 -10.08
N CYS A 87 9.83 2.96 -10.85
CA CYS A 87 9.32 4.34 -10.87
C CYS A 87 8.83 4.75 -9.48
N TYR A 88 8.01 3.91 -8.84
CA TYR A 88 7.50 4.20 -7.51
C TYR A 88 8.56 4.18 -6.42
N HIS A 89 9.60 3.36 -6.56
CA HIS A 89 10.78 3.41 -5.70
C HIS A 89 11.40 4.81 -5.76
N ASN A 90 11.69 5.32 -6.96
CA ASN A 90 12.30 6.64 -7.15
C ASN A 90 11.37 7.80 -6.76
N LEU A 91 10.05 7.59 -6.79
CA LEU A 91 9.05 8.56 -6.30
C LEU A 91 8.83 8.50 -4.77
N ASN A 92 9.62 7.69 -4.05
CA ASN A 92 9.46 7.44 -2.61
C ASN A 92 8.09 6.87 -2.21
N GLN A 93 7.41 6.22 -3.15
CA GLN A 93 6.11 5.58 -2.94
C GLN A 93 6.31 4.11 -2.59
N THR A 94 6.89 3.93 -1.41
CA THR A 94 7.43 2.66 -0.90
C THR A 94 6.41 1.52 -0.93
N GLN A 95 5.17 1.78 -0.54
CA GLN A 95 4.10 0.75 -0.54
C GLN A 95 3.76 0.28 -1.96
N ARG A 96 3.53 1.21 -2.89
CA ARG A 96 3.24 0.87 -4.29
C ARG A 96 4.39 0.12 -4.96
N ALA A 97 5.63 0.52 -4.65
CA ALA A 97 6.82 -0.18 -5.14
C ALA A 97 6.87 -1.63 -4.62
N ILE A 98 6.58 -1.86 -3.34
CA ILE A 98 6.50 -3.19 -2.73
C ILE A 98 5.46 -4.07 -3.44
N ASP A 99 4.25 -3.55 -3.68
CA ASP A 99 3.18 -4.30 -4.34
C ASP A 99 3.63 -4.81 -5.71
N HIS A 100 4.25 -3.95 -6.52
CA HIS A 100 4.72 -4.32 -7.84
C HIS A 100 5.91 -5.27 -7.82
N TYR A 101 6.89 -5.07 -6.93
CA TYR A 101 8.01 -6.00 -6.83
C TYR A 101 7.60 -7.38 -6.34
N SER A 102 6.69 -7.45 -5.36
CA SER A 102 6.16 -8.72 -4.85
C SER A 102 5.39 -9.49 -5.92
N TRP A 103 4.64 -8.78 -6.77
CA TRP A 103 3.97 -9.36 -7.93
C TRP A 103 4.98 -9.98 -8.89
N VAL A 104 6.03 -9.26 -9.28
CA VAL A 104 7.04 -9.76 -10.23
C VAL A 104 7.80 -10.96 -9.64
N ALA A 105 8.18 -10.90 -8.37
CA ALA A 105 8.86 -12.00 -7.69
C ALA A 105 8.03 -13.29 -7.64
N SER A 106 6.69 -13.15 -7.59
CA SER A 106 5.75 -14.27 -7.50
C SER A 106 5.32 -14.83 -8.85
N TYR A 107 5.09 -13.96 -9.85
CA TYR A 107 4.43 -14.32 -11.11
C TYR A 107 5.34 -14.30 -12.34
N SER A 108 6.53 -13.67 -12.28
CA SER A 108 7.44 -13.68 -13.42
C SER A 108 7.97 -15.09 -13.67
N LYS A 109 8.07 -15.47 -14.95
CA LYS A 109 8.70 -16.73 -15.37
C LYS A 109 10.21 -16.58 -15.56
N ASN A 110 10.71 -15.34 -15.64
CA ASN A 110 12.11 -15.06 -15.90
C ASN A 110 12.89 -15.00 -14.58
N PRO A 111 13.86 -15.91 -14.34
CA PRO A 111 14.56 -15.97 -13.07
C PRO A 111 15.39 -14.71 -12.78
N ILE A 112 15.95 -14.07 -13.81
CA ILE A 112 16.74 -12.84 -13.67
C ILE A 112 15.84 -11.71 -13.18
N LEU A 113 14.67 -11.55 -13.80
CA LEU A 113 13.73 -10.49 -13.43
C LEU A 113 13.17 -10.68 -12.03
N ARG A 114 12.91 -11.93 -11.62
CA ARG A 114 12.52 -12.26 -10.25
C ARG A 114 13.58 -11.84 -9.24
N TYR A 115 14.84 -12.17 -9.51
CA TYR A 115 15.95 -11.79 -8.63
C TYR A 115 16.10 -10.26 -8.51
N GLN A 116 16.00 -9.55 -9.62
CA GLN A 116 16.02 -8.08 -9.64
C GLN A 116 14.87 -7.48 -8.82
N ALA A 117 13.66 -8.01 -9.00
CA ALA A 117 12.49 -7.57 -8.24
C ALA A 117 12.62 -7.87 -6.74
N GLN A 118 13.12 -9.05 -6.36
CA GLN A 118 13.40 -9.41 -4.97
C GLN A 118 14.43 -8.47 -4.33
N SER A 119 15.49 -8.12 -5.06
CA SER A 119 16.52 -7.17 -4.60
C SER A 119 15.91 -5.78 -4.40
N GLY A 120 15.13 -5.30 -5.36
CA GLY A 120 14.39 -4.04 -5.25
C GLY A 120 13.41 -4.02 -4.08
N TYR A 121 12.64 -5.10 -3.91
CA TYR A 121 11.74 -5.29 -2.77
C TYR A 121 12.49 -5.20 -1.44
N ALA A 122 13.61 -5.91 -1.29
CA ALA A 122 14.39 -5.89 -0.06
C ALA A 122 14.89 -4.48 0.27
N GLN A 123 15.36 -3.73 -0.73
CA GLN A 123 15.81 -2.34 -0.55
C GLN A 123 14.66 -1.44 -0.08
N VAL A 124 13.51 -1.50 -0.75
CA VAL A 124 12.35 -0.68 -0.43
C VAL A 124 11.75 -1.06 0.91
N ALA A 125 11.69 -2.35 1.25
CA ALA A 125 11.20 -2.84 2.53
C ALA A 125 12.11 -2.40 3.68
N LYS A 126 13.44 -2.46 3.51
CA LYS A 126 14.40 -1.91 4.48
C LYS A 126 14.21 -0.40 4.65
N TYR A 127 14.04 0.33 3.56
CA TYR A 127 13.77 1.77 3.60
C TYR A 127 12.43 2.11 4.28
N ALA A 128 11.40 1.28 4.07
CA ALA A 128 10.11 1.41 4.75
C ALA A 128 10.26 1.24 6.27
N GLY A 129 10.99 0.20 6.68
CA GLY A 129 11.23 -0.13 8.09
C GLY A 129 12.23 0.79 8.78
N SER A 130 13.08 1.51 8.06
CA SER A 130 13.95 2.55 8.65
C SER A 130 13.24 3.89 8.79
N ARG A 131 12.22 4.17 7.97
CA ARG A 131 11.34 5.35 8.14
C ARG A 131 10.45 5.28 9.38
N THR A 132 10.28 4.11 10.00
CA THR A 132 9.57 4.00 11.28
C THR A 132 10.38 4.50 12.48
N TYR A 133 11.35 5.41 12.27
CA TYR A 133 11.83 6.29 13.33
C TYR A 133 10.69 7.20 13.78
N ALA A 134 10.03 6.74 14.84
CA ALA A 134 8.91 7.30 15.61
C ALA A 134 8.73 8.83 15.50
N GLY A 135 8.11 9.26 14.41
CA GLY A 135 7.67 10.63 14.17
C GLY A 135 6.32 10.59 13.46
N ASN A 136 5.31 10.08 14.14
CA ASN A 136 3.87 10.28 13.87
C ASN A 136 3.43 10.17 12.39
N GLY A 137 3.16 8.93 11.93
CA GLY A 137 2.56 8.72 10.62
C GLY A 137 2.05 7.30 10.42
N ASN A 138 0.84 7.04 10.93
CA ASN A 138 -0.05 5.94 10.55
C ASN A 138 0.57 4.53 10.48
N VAL A 139 0.81 3.94 11.66
CA VAL A 139 1.20 2.54 11.82
C VAL A 139 -0.01 1.65 11.56
N PHE A 140 -0.18 1.16 10.33
CA PHE A 140 -1.03 -0.01 10.08
C PHE A 140 -0.26 -1.25 10.52
N THR A 141 -0.58 -1.73 11.72
CA THR A 141 -0.08 -2.96 12.29
C THR A 141 -0.51 -4.17 11.44
N GLY A 142 0.48 -4.85 10.87
CA GLY A 142 0.55 -6.32 10.91
C GLY A 142 -0.12 -7.12 9.80
N PHE A 143 0.62 -7.39 8.72
CA PHE A 143 0.57 -8.72 8.12
C PHE A 143 1.36 -9.67 9.03
N SER A 144 0.69 -10.18 10.06
CA SER A 144 1.20 -11.28 10.87
C SER A 144 1.19 -12.54 10.03
N TYR A 145 2.38 -13.03 9.69
CA TYR A 145 2.55 -14.42 9.32
C TYR A 145 2.14 -15.26 10.53
N ARG A 146 0.94 -15.81 10.45
CA ARG A 146 0.43 -16.87 11.32
C ARG A 146 1.33 -18.09 11.18
N GLY A 147 2.22 -18.28 12.14
CA GLY A 147 2.88 -19.53 12.46
C GLY A 147 3.68 -19.29 13.73
N GLY A 148 3.38 -19.83 14.91
CA GLY A 148 2.55 -20.96 15.27
C GLY A 148 3.25 -21.61 16.46
N GLY A 149 2.68 -21.45 17.66
CA GLY A 149 2.90 -22.37 18.78
C GLY A 149 4.07 -22.06 19.74
N GLY A 150 3.73 -21.98 21.03
CA GLY A 150 4.64 -22.38 22.11
C GLY A 150 4.74 -21.43 23.30
N GLY A 151 3.71 -21.38 24.16
CA GLY A 151 3.94 -21.10 25.59
C GLY A 151 4.81 -22.21 26.19
N SER A 152 5.63 -21.98 27.20
CA SER A 152 5.18 -21.82 28.58
C SER A 152 6.34 -21.34 29.47
N SER A 153 6.00 -20.44 30.41
CA SER A 153 6.45 -20.32 31.81
C SER A 153 7.71 -21.04 32.31
N MET A 154 8.52 -20.29 33.09
CA MET A 154 9.23 -20.63 34.35
C MET A 154 10.56 -19.86 34.37
N SER A 155 11.10 -19.31 35.45
CA SER A 155 10.69 -19.05 36.83
C SER A 155 11.79 -18.13 37.38
N SER A 156 11.41 -17.14 38.18
CA SER A 156 12.34 -16.28 38.92
C SER A 156 13.25 -17.07 39.86
N GLY A 157 14.53 -16.72 39.92
CA GLY A 157 15.45 -17.20 40.95
C GLY A 157 16.59 -16.21 41.12
N GLY A 158 16.47 -15.36 42.14
CA GLY A 158 17.55 -14.48 42.60
C GLY A 158 18.56 -15.24 43.46
N GLY A 159 19.77 -14.71 43.48
CA GLY A 159 20.88 -15.06 44.35
C GLY A 159 21.91 -13.93 44.29
#